data_AF-A0A6P0JW92-F1
#
_entry.id   AF-A0A6P0JW92-F1
#
_cell.length_a   1.000
_cell.length_b   1.000
_cell.length_c   1.000
_cell.angle_alpha   90.00
_cell.angle_beta   90.00
_cell.angle_gamma   90.00
#
_symmetry.space_group_name_H-M   'P 1'
#
loop_
_entity.id
_entity.type
_entity.pdbx_description
1 polymer ?
#
loop_
_entity_poly.entity_id
_entity_poly.type
_entity_poly.pdbx_seq_one_letter_code
_entity_poly.pdbx_strand_id
1 'polypeptide(L)'
;LRDNIDISQDGQGSVGLNLAPDENGPLFVENVYVRGFDTGILTWNPTASQTFENIRLENQNEYGWRNFNQNIYIRDLQSINTVTTLWNLPDGASDVTLLDGNLIGVGDANTTPGIWNQKGMYVQNLTTDSYDLAILQDDKGDGNPSKPDGYVAEWIAQGDFETLFGSSSTMLNLPVEEIPDVPWDDLSNWVSPLEFGGIPGDGIDDTAAIQAAIDSGASTVYLPNGVWTMNGTVDLGGNVHRFLGTEAWLEGGGTLRLVDGTASVVTVERLETSIDFVHDSDRTLVLSNLFVSDYSNTTQGTGDLFIRDVVSATWQIQNQNVWARQINPEPNGSVTRIINDGGNLWMLGLKTEDEGTLVKTINGGQTELYGGYMLNGDFGTIPAFISEDSSLSYAGVSFRSFSGGSLPIGVEETRNGVTLSTQGLYQYYTGIL
;
A
#
# COMPACT_ATOMS: atom_id res chain seq x y z
N LEU A 1 -6.27 -4.28 -9.80
CA LEU A 1 -6.08 -4.80 -11.20
C LEU A 1 -4.70 -5.43 -11.28
N ARG A 2 -4.54 -6.61 -11.90
CA ARG A 2 -3.26 -7.34 -11.93
C ARG A 2 -3.01 -8.02 -13.26
N ASP A 3 -1.74 -8.17 -13.63
CA ASP A 3 -1.23 -8.95 -14.76
C ASP A 3 -1.97 -8.65 -16.07
N ASN A 4 -2.04 -7.36 -16.42
CA ASN A 4 -2.83 -6.88 -17.55
C ASN A 4 -1.96 -6.26 -18.65
N ILE A 5 -2.31 -6.58 -19.90
CA ILE A 5 -1.69 -5.99 -21.09
C ILE A 5 -2.79 -5.30 -21.90
N ASP A 6 -2.67 -4.00 -22.05
CA ASP A 6 -3.58 -3.19 -22.87
C ASP A 6 -2.82 -2.55 -24.05
N ILE A 7 -3.26 -2.86 -25.27
CA ILE A 7 -2.58 -2.48 -26.51
C ILE A 7 -3.59 -1.92 -27.51
N SER A 8 -3.44 -0.64 -27.87
CA SER A 8 -4.04 -0.09 -29.07
C SER A 8 -3.24 -0.54 -30.30
N GLN A 9 -3.81 -1.45 -31.09
CA GLN A 9 -3.12 -2.04 -32.25
C GLN A 9 -2.88 -1.04 -33.38
N ASP A 10 -3.76 -0.06 -33.54
CA ASP A 10 -3.71 0.93 -34.60
C ASP A 10 -3.15 2.29 -34.14
N GLY A 11 -2.88 2.43 -32.84
CA GLY A 11 -2.35 3.66 -32.25
C GLY A 11 -3.37 4.78 -32.09
N GLN A 12 -4.67 4.49 -32.26
CA GLN A 12 -5.74 5.51 -32.26
C GLN A 12 -6.60 5.50 -30.99
N GLY A 13 -6.23 4.71 -29.98
CA GLY A 13 -6.96 4.66 -28.71
C GLY A 13 -6.71 5.92 -27.88
N SER A 14 -7.75 6.50 -27.26
CA SER A 14 -7.58 7.72 -26.48
C SER A 14 -6.94 7.50 -25.11
N VAL A 15 -7.44 6.53 -24.33
CA VAL A 15 -6.92 6.22 -22.99
C VAL A 15 -6.85 4.71 -22.82
N GLY A 16 -5.71 4.19 -22.35
CA GLY A 16 -5.59 2.76 -22.01
C GLY A 16 -6.31 2.45 -20.70
N LEU A 17 -5.72 2.86 -19.58
CA LEU A 17 -6.34 2.71 -18.27
C LEU A 17 -7.00 4.01 -17.80
N ASN A 18 -8.32 4.06 -17.88
CA ASN A 18 -9.12 5.22 -17.46
C ASN A 18 -9.64 5.05 -16.02
N LEU A 19 -8.98 5.70 -15.06
CA LEU A 19 -9.38 5.80 -13.66
C LEU A 19 -9.94 7.20 -13.32
N ALA A 20 -10.42 7.92 -14.34
CA ALA A 20 -11.05 9.22 -14.17
C ALA A 20 -12.50 9.20 -13.63
N PRO A 21 -13.29 8.11 -13.70
CA PRO A 21 -14.58 8.08 -13.00
C PRO A 21 -14.42 8.42 -11.50
N ASP A 22 -15.42 9.07 -10.92
CA ASP A 22 -15.41 9.42 -9.51
C ASP A 22 -15.53 8.17 -8.61
N GLU A 23 -15.18 8.31 -7.33
CA GLU A 23 -15.19 7.24 -6.33
C GLU A 23 -14.30 6.03 -6.70
N ASN A 24 -13.19 6.30 -7.40
CA ASN A 24 -12.26 5.26 -7.81
C ASN A 24 -11.14 5.08 -6.77
N GLY A 25 -11.26 4.02 -5.98
CA GLY A 25 -10.30 3.60 -4.96
C GLY A 25 -10.92 3.51 -3.55
N PRO A 26 -10.12 3.18 -2.53
CA PRO A 26 -8.70 2.88 -2.65
C PRO A 26 -8.47 1.59 -3.44
N LEU A 27 -7.35 1.50 -4.14
CA LEU A 27 -7.05 0.33 -4.97
C LEU A 27 -5.57 0.08 -5.11
N PHE A 28 -5.24 -1.14 -5.51
CA PHE A 28 -3.91 -1.53 -5.97
C PHE A 28 -3.93 -1.99 -7.45
N VAL A 29 -3.03 -1.42 -8.25
CA VAL A 29 -2.76 -1.85 -9.62
C VAL A 29 -1.32 -2.36 -9.70
N GLU A 30 -1.14 -3.61 -10.10
CA GLU A 30 0.22 -4.16 -10.30
C GLU A 30 0.37 -4.87 -11.63
N ASN A 31 1.61 -4.89 -12.16
CA ASN A 31 1.98 -5.63 -13.36
C ASN A 31 1.12 -5.25 -14.58
N VAL A 32 1.03 -3.95 -14.88
CA VAL A 32 0.22 -3.45 -16.00
C VAL A 32 1.11 -2.86 -17.09
N TYR A 33 0.88 -3.30 -18.32
CA TYR A 33 1.52 -2.77 -19.52
C TYR A 33 0.50 -2.08 -20.42
N VAL A 34 0.72 -0.79 -20.73
CA VAL A 34 -0.13 -0.01 -21.63
C VAL A 34 0.66 0.51 -22.83
N ARG A 35 0.16 0.25 -24.05
CA ARG A 35 0.81 0.65 -25.29
C ARG A 35 -0.12 1.29 -26.33
N GLY A 36 0.34 2.38 -26.96
CA GLY A 36 -0.23 2.87 -28.22
C GLY A 36 -1.42 3.82 -28.07
N PHE A 37 -1.72 4.31 -26.88
CA PHE A 37 -2.84 5.22 -26.62
C PHE A 37 -2.37 6.68 -26.62
N ASP A 38 -3.26 7.65 -26.82
CA ASP A 38 -2.91 9.07 -26.63
C ASP A 38 -2.43 9.32 -25.19
N THR A 39 -3.19 8.81 -24.21
CA THR A 39 -2.79 8.76 -22.80
C THR A 39 -2.75 7.31 -22.32
N GLY A 40 -1.65 6.89 -21.68
CA GLY A 40 -1.54 5.54 -21.12
C GLY A 40 -2.48 5.35 -19.93
N ILE A 41 -2.30 6.17 -18.89
CA ILE A 41 -3.12 6.15 -17.67
C ILE A 41 -3.71 7.53 -17.39
N LEU A 42 -4.99 7.59 -17.04
CA LEU A 42 -5.69 8.80 -16.65
C LEU A 42 -6.27 8.68 -15.24
N THR A 43 -5.85 9.56 -14.33
CA THR A 43 -6.35 9.68 -12.95
C THR A 43 -6.88 11.09 -12.72
N TRP A 44 -8.02 11.24 -12.02
CA TRP A 44 -8.75 12.52 -12.07
C TRP A 44 -9.45 13.01 -10.78
N ASN A 45 -10.12 12.12 -10.03
CA ASN A 45 -10.97 12.55 -8.91
C ASN A 45 -10.31 12.29 -7.56
N PRO A 46 -10.60 13.12 -6.54
CA PRO A 46 -9.86 13.13 -5.28
C PRO A 46 -10.39 12.17 -4.21
N THR A 47 -11.42 11.40 -4.50
CA THR A 47 -12.27 10.81 -3.45
C THR A 47 -11.53 9.77 -2.62
N ALA A 48 -10.65 8.99 -3.24
CA ALA A 48 -9.78 8.02 -2.59
C ALA A 48 -8.31 8.24 -3.00
N SER A 49 -7.42 7.29 -2.71
CA SER A 49 -6.05 7.24 -3.23
C SER A 49 -5.83 5.99 -4.08
N GLN A 50 -4.75 5.97 -4.88
CA GLN A 50 -4.48 4.86 -5.79
C GLN A 50 -3.01 4.45 -5.72
N THR A 51 -2.76 3.15 -5.50
CA THR A 51 -1.41 2.59 -5.36
C THR A 51 -1.08 1.74 -6.58
N PHE A 52 0.15 1.87 -7.07
CA PHE A 52 0.61 1.23 -8.29
C PHE A 52 2.00 0.63 -8.11
N GLU A 53 2.22 -0.55 -8.67
CA GLU A 53 3.54 -1.18 -8.70
C GLU A 53 3.80 -1.88 -10.03
N ASN A 54 5.02 -1.80 -10.54
CA ASN A 54 5.42 -2.43 -11.82
C ASN A 54 4.49 -2.04 -12.98
N ILE A 55 4.55 -0.76 -13.36
CA ILE A 55 3.77 -0.19 -14.45
C ILE A 55 4.69 0.08 -15.63
N ARG A 56 4.32 -0.43 -16.81
CA ARG A 56 5.04 -0.16 -18.07
C ARG A 56 4.18 0.66 -19.03
N LEU A 57 4.70 1.80 -19.47
CA LEU A 57 4.07 2.69 -20.45
C LEU A 57 4.93 2.79 -21.70
N GLU A 58 4.37 2.49 -22.87
CA GLU A 58 5.14 2.51 -24.11
C GLU A 58 4.38 3.10 -25.31
N ASN A 59 5.05 3.96 -26.07
CA ASN A 59 4.51 4.54 -27.32
C ASN A 59 3.15 5.22 -27.16
N GLN A 60 2.99 6.08 -26.16
CA GLN A 60 1.85 6.99 -26.06
C GLN A 60 1.99 8.18 -27.01
N ASN A 61 0.87 8.69 -27.54
CA ASN A 61 0.89 9.80 -28.51
C ASN A 61 0.94 11.20 -27.86
N GLU A 62 0.42 11.36 -26.63
CA GLU A 62 0.40 12.64 -25.92
C GLU A 62 1.13 12.58 -24.56
N TYR A 63 0.77 11.62 -23.70
CA TYR A 63 1.38 11.47 -22.36
C TYR A 63 1.37 10.00 -21.93
N GLY A 64 2.41 9.55 -21.24
CA GLY A 64 2.38 8.25 -20.56
C GLY A 64 1.22 8.20 -19.54
N TRP A 65 1.14 9.20 -18.67
CA TRP A 65 0.18 9.28 -17.59
C TRP A 65 -0.19 10.75 -17.33
N ARG A 66 -1.49 11.02 -17.24
CA ARG A 66 -2.02 12.31 -16.77
C ARG A 66 -2.69 12.14 -15.41
N ASN A 67 -2.18 12.85 -14.41
CA ASN A 67 -2.75 12.88 -13.07
C ASN A 67 -3.31 14.25 -12.75
N PHE A 68 -4.60 14.31 -12.40
CA PHE A 68 -5.25 15.52 -11.90
C PHE A 68 -5.99 15.19 -10.62
N ASN A 69 -5.86 16.06 -9.61
CA ASN A 69 -6.61 16.07 -8.36
C ASN A 69 -6.67 14.72 -7.61
N GLN A 70 -5.76 13.80 -7.90
CA GLN A 70 -5.68 12.47 -7.31
C GLN A 70 -4.31 12.28 -6.64
N ASN A 71 -4.30 11.57 -5.51
CA ASN A 71 -3.12 11.09 -4.82
C ASN A 71 -2.76 9.71 -5.39
N ILE A 72 -1.60 9.63 -6.05
CA ILE A 72 -1.09 8.39 -6.62
C ILE A 72 0.26 8.02 -6.02
N TYR A 73 0.42 6.75 -5.67
CA TYR A 73 1.62 6.21 -5.04
C TYR A 73 2.15 5.10 -5.93
N ILE A 74 3.37 5.25 -6.43
CA ILE A 74 3.91 4.45 -7.51
C ILE A 74 5.25 3.90 -7.10
N ARG A 75 5.47 2.61 -7.32
CA ARG A 75 6.79 2.00 -7.33
C ARG A 75 7.03 1.31 -8.67
N ASP A 76 8.26 1.37 -9.17
CA ASP A 76 8.67 0.71 -10.42
C ASP A 76 7.83 1.17 -11.64
N LEU A 77 7.93 2.47 -11.96
CA LEU A 77 7.39 3.05 -13.19
C LEU A 77 8.41 2.95 -14.31
N GLN A 78 8.12 2.11 -15.30
CA GLN A 78 8.91 1.92 -16.51
C GLN A 78 8.26 2.65 -17.69
N SER A 79 9.02 3.44 -18.44
CA SER A 79 8.51 4.11 -19.64
C SER A 79 9.50 4.14 -20.78
N ILE A 80 9.02 3.93 -22.01
CA ILE A 80 9.76 4.19 -23.25
C ILE A 80 8.86 4.99 -24.18
N ASN A 81 9.14 6.29 -24.33
CA ASN A 81 8.20 7.20 -24.96
C ASN A 81 8.87 8.35 -25.73
N THR A 82 8.18 8.84 -26.76
CA THR A 82 8.52 10.08 -27.47
C THR A 82 7.95 11.33 -26.80
N VAL A 83 7.18 11.14 -25.72
CA VAL A 83 6.43 12.17 -24.99
C VAL A 83 6.76 12.13 -23.50
N THR A 84 6.29 13.13 -22.75
CA THR A 84 6.37 13.16 -21.29
C THR A 84 5.71 11.92 -20.69
N THR A 85 6.42 11.26 -19.77
CA THR A 85 5.91 10.04 -19.13
C THR A 85 4.81 10.34 -18.14
N LEU A 86 5.00 11.32 -17.25
CA LEU A 86 4.00 11.68 -16.24
C LEU A 86 3.80 13.18 -16.20
N TRP A 87 2.55 13.63 -16.36
CA TRP A 87 2.14 14.99 -16.09
C TRP A 87 1.25 15.04 -14.86
N ASN A 88 1.73 15.71 -13.82
CA ASN A 88 0.97 16.03 -12.61
C ASN A 88 0.37 17.44 -12.74
N LEU A 89 -0.91 17.50 -13.08
CA LEU A 89 -1.60 18.69 -13.56
C LEU A 89 -1.80 19.75 -12.45
N PRO A 90 -1.86 21.04 -12.81
CA PRO A 90 -2.06 22.14 -11.88
C PRO A 90 -3.52 22.22 -11.40
N ASP A 91 -3.81 23.17 -10.51
CA ASP A 91 -5.15 23.58 -10.05
C ASP A 91 -6.03 22.51 -9.35
N GLY A 92 -5.55 21.27 -9.24
CA GLY A 92 -6.11 20.23 -8.36
C GLY A 92 -5.30 20.06 -7.07
N ALA A 93 -5.79 19.21 -6.17
CA ALA A 93 -5.03 18.75 -5.00
C ALA A 93 -4.34 17.41 -5.31
N SER A 94 -3.62 17.38 -6.44
CA SER A 94 -2.87 16.22 -6.90
C SER A 94 -1.63 16.02 -6.03
N ASP A 95 -1.29 14.77 -5.73
CA ASP A 95 -0.03 14.42 -5.09
C ASP A 95 0.54 13.13 -5.71
N VAL A 96 1.85 13.06 -5.88
CA VAL A 96 2.53 11.93 -6.48
C VAL A 96 3.67 11.48 -5.59
N THR A 97 3.69 10.22 -5.20
CA THR A 97 4.88 9.58 -4.64
C THR A 97 5.39 8.57 -5.65
N LEU A 98 6.64 8.70 -6.09
CA LEU A 98 7.26 7.80 -7.06
C LEU A 98 8.57 7.23 -6.53
N LEU A 99 8.65 5.90 -6.47
CA LEU A 99 9.83 5.13 -6.12
C LEU A 99 10.31 4.32 -7.32
N ASP A 100 11.62 4.18 -7.48
CA ASP A 100 12.26 3.24 -8.40
C ASP A 100 11.81 3.42 -9.88
N GLY A 101 11.75 4.66 -10.36
CA GLY A 101 11.33 4.97 -11.74
C GLY A 101 12.46 4.83 -12.76
N ASN A 102 12.14 4.34 -13.96
CA ASN A 102 13.07 4.30 -15.10
C ASN A 102 12.38 4.75 -16.39
N LEU A 103 12.69 5.96 -16.85
CA LEU A 103 12.01 6.63 -17.95
C LEU A 103 12.98 6.89 -19.10
N ILE A 104 12.74 6.25 -20.24
CA ILE A 104 13.61 6.33 -21.42
C ILE A 104 12.90 7.15 -22.50
N GLY A 105 13.44 8.33 -22.77
CA GLY A 105 13.06 9.16 -23.90
C GLY A 105 13.58 8.56 -25.21
N VAL A 106 12.76 8.59 -26.26
CA VAL A 106 13.18 8.23 -27.61
C VAL A 106 12.72 9.28 -28.61
N GLY A 107 13.40 9.40 -29.75
CA GLY A 107 13.01 10.35 -30.80
C GLY A 107 12.95 11.80 -30.29
N ASP A 108 11.77 12.42 -30.38
CA ASP A 108 11.54 13.82 -30.04
C ASP A 108 11.44 14.09 -28.51
N ALA A 109 11.53 13.05 -27.66
CA ALA A 109 11.48 13.18 -26.20
C ALA A 109 12.56 14.09 -25.63
N ASN A 110 13.69 14.27 -26.35
CA ASN A 110 14.79 15.16 -25.97
C ASN A 110 14.42 16.66 -25.92
N THR A 111 13.17 17.01 -26.24
CA THR A 111 12.61 18.37 -26.14
C THR A 111 11.55 18.51 -25.06
N THR A 112 11.31 17.43 -24.30
CA THR A 112 10.28 17.34 -23.25
C THR A 112 10.88 16.83 -21.95
N PRO A 113 10.25 17.11 -20.79
CA PRO A 113 10.66 16.48 -19.54
C PRO A 113 10.12 15.04 -19.45
N GLY A 114 10.84 14.17 -18.72
CA GLY A 114 10.34 12.85 -18.33
C GLY A 114 9.11 12.95 -17.43
N ILE A 115 9.18 13.85 -16.44
CA ILE A 115 8.08 14.21 -15.56
C ILE A 115 7.82 15.72 -15.62
N TRP A 116 6.58 16.12 -15.91
CA TRP A 116 6.12 17.49 -15.75
C TRP A 116 5.28 17.60 -14.48
N ASN A 117 5.81 18.28 -13.47
CA ASN A 117 5.16 18.42 -12.17
C ASN A 117 4.69 19.86 -11.92
N GLN A 118 3.42 20.01 -11.53
CA GLN A 118 2.82 21.31 -11.20
C GLN A 118 2.07 21.29 -9.86
N LYS A 119 2.34 20.28 -9.02
CA LYS A 119 1.74 20.09 -7.68
C LYS A 119 2.71 19.37 -6.71
N GLY A 120 2.20 18.81 -5.60
CA GLY A 120 2.98 18.00 -4.66
C GLY A 120 3.56 16.77 -5.34
N MET A 121 4.82 16.47 -5.01
CA MET A 121 5.50 15.27 -5.48
C MET A 121 6.69 14.90 -4.59
N TYR A 122 6.83 13.61 -4.32
CA TYR A 122 8.03 12.97 -3.80
C TYR A 122 8.58 12.00 -4.85
N VAL A 123 9.90 12.01 -5.05
CA VAL A 123 10.60 11.08 -5.94
C VAL A 123 11.79 10.47 -5.21
N GLN A 124 11.98 9.17 -5.32
CA GLN A 124 13.17 8.44 -4.90
C GLN A 124 13.59 7.45 -5.98
N ASN A 125 14.90 7.31 -6.21
CA ASN A 125 15.48 6.40 -7.18
C ASN A 125 14.91 6.52 -8.60
N LEU A 126 14.80 7.74 -9.13
CA LEU A 126 14.40 7.96 -10.51
C LEU A 126 15.63 7.98 -11.42
N THR A 127 15.61 7.17 -12.47
CA THR A 127 16.54 7.26 -13.59
C THR A 127 15.79 7.73 -14.84
N THR A 128 16.30 8.77 -15.49
CA THR A 128 15.85 9.16 -16.82
C THR A 128 17.01 9.15 -17.81
N ASP A 129 16.70 8.89 -19.08
CA ASP A 129 17.64 8.97 -20.18
C ASP A 129 16.94 9.63 -21.38
N SER A 130 17.65 10.52 -22.07
CA SER A 130 17.25 11.10 -23.36
C SER A 130 15.99 11.96 -23.32
N TYR A 131 15.69 12.53 -22.15
CA TYR A 131 14.76 13.66 -21.97
C TYR A 131 15.52 14.99 -21.84
N ASP A 132 14.84 16.13 -22.01
CA ASP A 132 15.45 17.46 -21.74
C ASP A 132 15.73 17.64 -20.23
N LEU A 133 14.81 17.15 -19.39
CA LEU A 133 14.89 17.16 -17.93
C LEU A 133 14.31 15.84 -17.39
N ALA A 134 14.86 15.34 -16.28
CA ALA A 134 14.21 14.26 -15.53
C ALA A 134 12.87 14.74 -14.97
N ILE A 135 12.89 15.91 -14.32
CA ILE A 135 11.72 16.53 -13.69
C ILE A 135 11.70 18.02 -14.00
N LEU A 136 10.64 18.48 -14.64
CA LEU A 136 10.29 19.89 -14.73
C LEU A 136 9.33 20.25 -13.58
N GLN A 137 9.78 21.07 -12.64
CA GLN A 137 8.91 21.71 -11.64
C GLN A 137 8.39 23.05 -12.19
N ASP A 138 7.08 23.14 -12.39
CA ASP A 138 6.40 24.32 -12.96
C ASP A 138 5.06 24.60 -12.27
N ASP A 139 5.08 24.86 -10.97
CA ASP A 139 3.90 25.29 -10.21
C ASP A 139 3.90 26.80 -9.98
N LYS A 140 3.74 27.57 -11.06
CA LYS A 140 3.59 29.05 -11.00
C LYS A 140 4.76 29.79 -10.35
N GLY A 141 5.96 29.19 -10.39
CA GLY A 141 7.17 29.71 -9.77
C GLY A 141 7.42 29.24 -8.33
N ASP A 142 6.51 28.41 -7.78
CA ASP A 142 6.65 27.78 -6.49
C ASP A 142 7.31 26.39 -6.60
N GLY A 143 8.01 26.00 -5.53
CA GLY A 143 8.63 24.69 -5.39
C GLY A 143 10.16 24.70 -5.53
N ASN A 144 10.74 23.52 -5.36
CA ASN A 144 12.16 23.26 -5.45
C ASN A 144 12.62 23.22 -6.92
N PRO A 145 13.91 23.44 -7.20
CA PRO A 145 14.42 23.46 -8.56
C PRO A 145 14.18 22.15 -9.32
N SER A 146 13.88 22.28 -10.62
CA SER A 146 13.84 21.18 -11.60
C SER A 146 15.11 20.34 -11.58
N LYS A 147 15.01 19.08 -12.05
CA LYS A 147 16.11 18.12 -12.10
C LYS A 147 16.58 17.86 -13.53
N PRO A 148 17.89 17.92 -13.80
CA PRO A 148 18.43 17.55 -15.10
C PRO A 148 18.16 16.07 -15.40
N ASP A 149 18.19 15.70 -16.67
CA ASP A 149 18.16 14.31 -17.10
C ASP A 149 19.26 13.47 -16.41
N GLY A 150 18.95 12.22 -16.08
CA GLY A 150 19.85 11.30 -15.37
C GLY A 150 19.26 10.76 -14.06
N TYR A 151 20.14 10.46 -13.10
CA TYR A 151 19.75 9.87 -11.82
C TYR A 151 19.36 10.93 -10.78
N VAL A 152 18.19 10.75 -10.18
CA VAL A 152 17.66 11.52 -9.05
C VAL A 152 17.46 10.57 -7.87
N ALA A 153 18.35 10.68 -6.87
CA ALA A 153 18.32 9.83 -5.69
C ALA A 153 17.08 10.08 -4.81
N GLU A 154 16.84 11.34 -4.46
CA GLU A 154 15.69 11.78 -3.68
C GLU A 154 15.37 13.24 -4.02
N TRP A 155 14.08 13.58 -4.14
CA TRP A 155 13.61 14.92 -4.41
C TRP A 155 12.17 15.14 -3.95
N ILE A 156 11.87 16.34 -3.47
CA ILE A 156 10.53 16.79 -3.13
C ILE A 156 10.19 18.08 -3.88
N ALA A 157 8.94 18.20 -4.30
CA ALA A 157 8.47 19.32 -5.10
C ALA A 157 8.50 20.66 -4.34
N GLN A 158 8.28 20.65 -3.03
CA GLN A 158 8.18 21.88 -2.24
C GLN A 158 8.66 21.66 -0.81
N GLY A 159 9.39 22.66 -0.30
CA GLY A 159 9.85 22.69 1.09
C GLY A 159 10.99 21.72 1.36
N ASP A 160 11.09 21.33 2.63
CA ASP A 160 12.07 20.41 3.19
C ASP A 160 11.33 19.36 4.05
N PHE A 161 12.05 18.35 4.50
CA PHE A 161 11.55 17.44 5.53
C PHE A 161 11.42 18.16 6.87
N GLU A 162 10.26 17.99 7.51
CA GLU A 162 10.04 18.49 8.87
C GLU A 162 10.58 17.51 9.90
N THR A 163 11.13 18.05 10.99
CA THR A 163 11.76 17.28 12.07
C THR A 163 11.46 17.93 13.41
N LEU A 164 11.13 17.15 14.45
CA LEU A 164 10.95 17.68 15.82
C LEU A 164 12.26 17.71 16.62
N PHE A 165 13.16 16.78 16.32
CA PHE A 165 14.51 16.69 16.88
C PHE A 165 15.54 16.71 15.75
N GLY A 166 16.83 16.89 16.08
CA GLY A 166 17.89 16.78 15.09
C GLY A 166 17.89 15.39 14.44
N SER A 167 17.58 15.34 13.15
CA SER A 167 17.47 14.12 12.31
C SER A 167 18.14 14.37 10.95
N SER A 168 18.36 13.33 10.15
CA SER A 168 18.63 13.51 8.72
C SER A 168 17.44 14.17 8.03
N SER A 169 17.65 14.77 6.86
CA SER A 169 16.59 15.38 6.05
C SER A 169 16.18 14.48 4.88
N THR A 170 16.09 13.18 5.13
CA THR A 170 15.83 12.12 4.15
C THR A 170 14.92 11.05 4.74
N MET A 171 14.35 10.21 3.89
CA MET A 171 13.68 8.97 4.30
C MET A 171 14.64 7.98 5.00
N LEU A 172 14.09 7.02 5.75
CA LEU A 172 14.81 5.95 6.45
C LEU A 172 15.57 5.02 5.50
N ASN A 173 15.03 4.82 4.30
CA ASN A 173 15.46 3.84 3.30
C ASN A 173 15.45 2.41 3.87
N LEU A 174 14.32 1.98 4.44
CA LEU A 174 14.16 0.57 4.81
C LEU A 174 14.27 -0.30 3.54
N PRO A 175 14.81 -1.54 3.65
CA PRO A 175 14.82 -2.47 2.53
C PRO A 175 13.40 -2.72 2.01
N VAL A 176 13.25 -2.72 0.68
CA VAL A 176 11.99 -3.09 0.03
C VAL A 176 12.11 -4.52 -0.46
N GLU A 177 11.28 -5.41 0.08
CA GLU A 177 11.25 -6.82 -0.31
C GLU A 177 10.07 -7.10 -1.24
N GLU A 178 10.30 -7.94 -2.25
CA GLU A 178 9.26 -8.40 -3.16
C GLU A 178 8.37 -9.44 -2.49
N ILE A 179 7.08 -9.41 -2.81
CA ILE A 179 6.13 -10.42 -2.32
C ILE A 179 6.58 -11.79 -2.84
N PRO A 180 6.80 -12.79 -1.96
CA PRO A 180 7.19 -14.12 -2.39
C PRO A 180 6.14 -14.72 -3.33
N ASP A 181 6.58 -15.23 -4.48
CA ASP A 181 5.70 -16.02 -5.35
C ASP A 181 5.39 -17.36 -4.68
N VAL A 182 4.10 -17.68 -4.59
CA VAL A 182 3.61 -18.97 -4.10
C VAL A 182 3.02 -19.70 -5.30
N PRO A 183 3.72 -20.68 -5.90
CA PRO A 183 3.22 -21.37 -7.08
C PRO A 183 1.85 -22.02 -6.85
N TRP A 184 1.06 -22.11 -7.92
CA TRP A 184 -0.19 -22.86 -7.90
C TRP A 184 0.05 -24.36 -7.90
N ASP A 185 -0.65 -25.08 -7.01
CA ASP A 185 -0.60 -26.54 -6.98
C ASP A 185 -1.48 -27.18 -8.04
N ASP A 186 -1.18 -28.44 -8.37
CA ASP A 186 -2.12 -29.33 -9.06
C ASP A 186 -3.45 -29.41 -8.29
N LEU A 187 -4.57 -29.37 -9.01
CA LEU A 187 -5.92 -29.43 -8.42
C LEU A 187 -6.16 -30.64 -7.52
N SER A 188 -5.40 -31.74 -7.68
CA SER A 188 -5.47 -32.91 -6.81
C SER A 188 -4.97 -32.65 -5.39
N ASN A 189 -4.26 -31.56 -5.15
CA ASN A 189 -3.77 -31.15 -3.84
C ASN A 189 -4.67 -30.08 -3.19
N TRP A 190 -5.80 -29.76 -3.83
CA TRP A 190 -6.77 -28.79 -3.35
C TRP A 190 -7.89 -29.53 -2.64
N VAL A 191 -8.37 -28.96 -1.54
CA VAL A 191 -9.52 -29.50 -0.82
C VAL A 191 -10.43 -28.39 -0.33
N SER A 192 -11.73 -28.69 -0.24
CA SER A 192 -12.73 -27.81 0.32
C SER A 192 -13.29 -28.36 1.63
N PRO A 193 -13.62 -27.51 2.61
CA PRO A 193 -14.36 -27.93 3.82
C PRO A 193 -15.72 -28.59 3.55
N LEU A 194 -16.27 -28.43 2.34
CA LEU A 194 -17.47 -29.18 1.89
C LEU A 194 -17.30 -30.70 2.02
N GLU A 195 -16.09 -31.22 1.81
CA GLU A 195 -15.80 -32.66 1.94
C GLU A 195 -15.82 -33.14 3.40
N PHE A 196 -15.75 -32.20 4.34
CA PHE A 196 -15.72 -32.46 5.79
C PHE A 196 -17.02 -32.02 6.48
N GLY A 197 -18.07 -31.76 5.70
CA GLY A 197 -19.41 -31.47 6.21
C GLY A 197 -19.68 -30.00 6.50
N GLY A 198 -18.78 -29.08 6.13
CA GLY A 198 -19.07 -27.66 6.18
C GLY A 198 -20.05 -27.27 5.07
N ILE A 199 -20.96 -26.34 5.34
CA ILE A 199 -22.03 -25.94 4.42
C ILE A 199 -22.21 -24.42 4.49
N PRO A 200 -21.75 -23.66 3.48
CA PRO A 200 -21.86 -22.22 3.54
C PRO A 200 -23.32 -21.75 3.54
N GLY A 201 -23.64 -20.80 4.42
CA GLY A 201 -24.91 -20.11 4.50
C GLY A 201 -26.03 -20.87 5.22
N ASP A 202 -25.72 -21.98 5.90
CA ASP A 202 -26.71 -22.71 6.71
C ASP A 202 -26.81 -22.21 8.17
N GLY A 203 -25.90 -21.32 8.58
CA GLY A 203 -25.83 -20.73 9.92
C GLY A 203 -25.29 -21.67 10.99
N ILE A 204 -24.69 -22.81 10.60
CA ILE A 204 -24.03 -23.76 11.48
C ILE A 204 -22.53 -23.48 11.48
N ASP A 205 -21.88 -23.68 12.63
CA ASP A 205 -20.45 -23.47 12.80
C ASP A 205 -19.62 -24.48 11.97
N ASP A 206 -18.90 -23.95 10.98
CA ASP A 206 -18.03 -24.67 10.06
C ASP A 206 -16.59 -24.83 10.57
N THR A 207 -16.23 -24.28 11.75
CA THR A 207 -14.85 -24.30 12.28
C THR A 207 -14.21 -25.69 12.18
N ALA A 208 -14.94 -26.73 12.60
CA ALA A 208 -14.43 -28.10 12.59
C ALA A 208 -14.21 -28.65 11.17
N ALA A 209 -15.07 -28.29 10.21
CA ALA A 209 -14.93 -28.71 8.82
C ALA A 209 -13.76 -27.99 8.14
N ILE A 210 -13.57 -26.69 8.44
CA ILE A 210 -12.44 -25.90 7.94
C ILE A 210 -11.12 -26.46 8.49
N GLN A 211 -11.04 -26.74 9.79
CA GLN A 211 -9.84 -27.35 10.37
C GLN A 211 -9.58 -28.74 9.78
N ALA A 212 -10.61 -29.57 9.60
CA ALA A 212 -10.45 -30.90 9.01
C ALA A 212 -9.92 -30.85 7.57
N ALA A 213 -10.28 -29.82 6.80
CA ALA A 213 -9.72 -29.58 5.47
C ALA A 213 -8.22 -29.29 5.52
N ILE A 214 -7.77 -28.46 6.47
CA ILE A 214 -6.35 -28.17 6.70
C ILE A 214 -5.60 -29.43 7.16
N ASP A 215 -6.19 -30.20 8.07
CA ASP A 215 -5.60 -31.40 8.65
C ASP A 215 -5.53 -32.58 7.65
N SER A 216 -6.19 -32.48 6.49
CA SER A 216 -6.23 -33.53 5.47
C SER A 216 -4.87 -33.82 4.82
N GLY A 217 -3.91 -32.89 4.94
CA GLY A 217 -2.61 -32.94 4.28
C GLY A 217 -2.59 -32.26 2.89
N ALA A 218 -3.71 -31.68 2.46
CA ALA A 218 -3.77 -30.82 1.28
C ALA A 218 -2.83 -29.60 1.44
N SER A 219 -2.30 -29.13 0.32
CA SER A 219 -1.42 -27.95 0.29
C SER A 219 -2.19 -26.65 0.01
N THR A 220 -3.34 -26.78 -0.67
CA THR A 220 -4.28 -25.69 -0.89
C THR A 220 -5.64 -26.03 -0.27
N VAL A 221 -6.12 -25.18 0.64
CA VAL A 221 -7.50 -25.23 1.14
C VAL A 221 -8.26 -24.06 0.53
N TYR A 222 -9.42 -24.32 -0.05
CA TYR A 222 -10.26 -23.26 -0.61
C TYR A 222 -11.68 -23.29 -0.05
N LEU A 223 -12.19 -22.11 0.26
CA LEU A 223 -13.59 -21.88 0.59
C LEU A 223 -14.32 -21.49 -0.69
N PRO A 224 -15.28 -22.27 -1.18
CA PRO A 224 -16.23 -21.79 -2.19
C PRO A 224 -16.94 -20.52 -1.72
N ASN A 225 -17.25 -19.62 -2.67
CA ASN A 225 -18.08 -18.43 -2.41
C ASN A 225 -19.34 -18.80 -1.60
N GLY A 226 -19.57 -18.02 -0.56
CA GLY A 226 -20.62 -18.27 0.44
C GLY A 226 -20.22 -17.71 1.80
N VAL A 227 -21.14 -17.79 2.75
CA VAL A 227 -20.92 -17.37 4.14
C VAL A 227 -20.53 -18.58 4.97
N TRP A 228 -19.32 -18.61 5.49
CA TRP A 228 -18.82 -19.69 6.36
C TRP A 228 -18.82 -19.20 7.81
N THR A 229 -19.42 -19.95 8.72
CA THR A 229 -19.47 -19.54 10.13
C THR A 229 -18.28 -20.12 10.88
N MET A 230 -17.51 -19.31 11.58
CA MET A 230 -16.34 -19.74 12.34
C MET A 230 -16.29 -19.05 13.71
N ASN A 231 -16.62 -19.77 14.78
CA ASN A 231 -16.57 -19.24 16.15
C ASN A 231 -15.39 -19.77 16.98
N GLY A 232 -14.61 -20.71 16.43
CA GLY A 232 -13.41 -21.22 17.08
C GLY A 232 -12.12 -20.77 16.39
N THR A 233 -11.00 -21.34 16.84
CA THR A 233 -9.70 -21.14 16.19
C THR A 233 -9.51 -22.17 15.08
N VAL A 234 -9.08 -21.70 13.91
CA VAL A 234 -8.57 -22.52 12.82
C VAL A 234 -7.07 -22.26 12.69
N ASP A 235 -6.28 -23.32 12.85
CA ASP A 235 -4.82 -23.30 12.76
C ASP A 235 -4.37 -23.65 11.34
N LEU A 236 -3.78 -22.68 10.63
CA LEU A 236 -3.16 -22.82 9.31
C LEU A 236 -1.79 -23.50 9.39
N GLY A 237 -1.77 -24.76 9.81
CA GLY A 237 -0.57 -25.57 9.96
C GLY A 237 -0.38 -26.62 8.86
N GLY A 238 0.37 -27.67 9.20
CA GLY A 238 0.49 -28.86 8.36
C GLY A 238 1.15 -28.56 7.00
N ASN A 239 0.55 -29.06 5.93
CA ASN A 239 1.08 -28.90 4.57
C ASN A 239 0.55 -27.67 3.83
N VAL A 240 -0.33 -26.89 4.45
CA VAL A 240 -1.00 -25.76 3.81
C VAL A 240 -0.02 -24.62 3.57
N HIS A 241 0.01 -24.15 2.33
CA HIS A 241 0.67 -22.90 1.93
C HIS A 241 -0.25 -21.95 1.18
N ARG A 242 -1.49 -22.36 0.88
CA ARG A 242 -2.51 -21.47 0.30
C ARG A 242 -3.87 -21.70 0.95
N PHE A 243 -4.44 -20.63 1.50
CA PHE A 243 -5.82 -20.56 1.96
C PHE A 243 -6.58 -19.55 1.10
N LEU A 244 -7.47 -20.05 0.25
CA LEU A 244 -8.13 -19.26 -0.80
C LEU A 244 -9.62 -19.10 -0.49
N GLY A 245 -10.09 -17.88 -0.32
CA GLY A 245 -11.51 -17.61 -0.02
C GLY A 245 -12.43 -17.68 -1.25
N THR A 246 -11.93 -17.57 -2.49
CA THR A 246 -12.76 -17.45 -3.71
C THR A 246 -13.93 -16.44 -3.58
N GLU A 247 -13.69 -15.32 -2.90
CA GLU A 247 -14.70 -14.30 -2.51
C GLU A 247 -15.72 -14.81 -1.47
N ALA A 248 -15.34 -15.74 -0.60
CA ALA A 248 -16.13 -16.15 0.55
C ALA A 248 -16.14 -15.05 1.63
N TRP A 249 -17.20 -15.06 2.42
CA TRP A 249 -17.32 -14.30 3.65
C TRP A 249 -17.17 -15.27 4.83
N LEU A 250 -16.19 -15.04 5.71
CA LEU A 250 -15.97 -15.82 6.93
C LEU A 250 -16.44 -14.99 8.12
N GLU A 251 -17.57 -15.38 8.72
CA GLU A 251 -18.19 -14.66 9.84
C GLU A 251 -17.99 -15.39 11.17
N GLY A 252 -18.27 -14.69 12.27
CA GLY A 252 -18.21 -15.22 13.62
C GLY A 252 -17.17 -14.52 14.48
N GLY A 253 -16.96 -15.06 15.68
CA GLY A 253 -15.99 -14.54 16.66
C GLY A 253 -14.72 -15.37 16.77
N GLY A 254 -14.40 -16.15 15.74
CA GLY A 254 -13.24 -17.04 15.73
C GLY A 254 -11.92 -16.35 15.42
N THR A 255 -10.87 -17.15 15.22
CA THR A 255 -9.53 -16.68 14.86
C THR A 255 -8.91 -17.59 13.81
N LEU A 256 -8.32 -17.00 12.77
CA LEU A 256 -7.45 -17.73 11.85
C LEU A 256 -6.00 -17.55 12.28
N ARG A 257 -5.34 -18.62 12.69
CA ARG A 257 -4.00 -18.56 13.27
C ARG A 257 -2.98 -19.27 12.40
N LEU A 258 -1.95 -18.56 11.95
CA LEU A 258 -0.78 -19.18 11.33
C LEU A 258 0.07 -19.85 12.40
N VAL A 259 0.26 -21.16 12.27
CA VAL A 259 1.12 -21.97 13.15
C VAL A 259 2.19 -22.69 12.32
N ASP A 260 3.08 -23.40 13.01
CA ASP A 260 4.12 -24.19 12.36
C ASP A 260 3.56 -25.20 11.34
N GLY A 261 4.30 -25.37 10.25
CA GLY A 261 3.94 -26.20 9.11
C GLY A 261 5.15 -26.49 8.23
N THR A 262 4.94 -27.19 7.12
CA THR A 262 6.04 -27.65 6.25
C THR A 262 6.48 -26.60 5.24
N ALA A 263 5.59 -25.71 4.82
CA ALA A 263 5.90 -24.66 3.84
C ALA A 263 6.40 -23.39 4.53
N SER A 264 7.48 -22.80 4.03
CA SER A 264 8.07 -21.57 4.60
C SER A 264 7.24 -20.31 4.36
N VAL A 265 6.34 -20.33 3.37
CA VAL A 265 5.45 -19.22 3.02
C VAL A 265 4.02 -19.72 3.01
N VAL A 266 3.09 -18.94 3.59
CA VAL A 266 1.65 -19.17 3.50
C VAL A 266 0.99 -17.93 2.91
N THR A 267 0.14 -18.12 1.90
CA THR A 267 -0.70 -17.05 1.35
C THR A 267 -2.16 -17.25 1.76
N VAL A 268 -2.80 -16.16 2.16
CA VAL A 268 -4.24 -16.06 2.38
C VAL A 268 -4.80 -15.01 1.43
N GLU A 269 -5.79 -15.37 0.62
CA GLU A 269 -6.26 -14.46 -0.42
C GLU A 269 -7.76 -14.56 -0.75
N ARG A 270 -8.32 -13.47 -1.27
CA ARG A 270 -9.69 -13.38 -1.83
C ARG A 270 -10.75 -13.82 -0.83
N LEU A 271 -10.68 -13.26 0.37
CA LEU A 271 -11.51 -13.57 1.52
C LEU A 271 -11.94 -12.27 2.20
N GLU A 272 -13.22 -12.19 2.53
CA GLU A 272 -13.74 -11.15 3.42
C GLU A 272 -14.06 -11.78 4.78
N THR A 273 -13.74 -11.11 5.88
CA THR A 273 -13.98 -11.69 7.19
C THR A 273 -14.10 -10.67 8.32
N SER A 274 -14.91 -11.04 9.32
CA SER A 274 -15.00 -10.35 10.61
C SER A 274 -14.14 -10.99 11.70
N ILE A 275 -13.25 -11.92 11.36
CA ILE A 275 -12.43 -12.65 12.33
C ILE A 275 -11.04 -12.04 12.46
N ASP A 276 -10.39 -12.39 13.57
CA ASP A 276 -9.01 -12.00 13.84
C ASP A 276 -8.00 -12.93 13.17
N PHE A 277 -6.88 -12.35 12.73
CA PHE A 277 -5.72 -13.06 12.21
C PHE A 277 -4.60 -13.02 13.25
N VAL A 278 -4.07 -14.20 13.58
CA VAL A 278 -2.95 -14.33 14.52
C VAL A 278 -1.78 -15.01 13.85
N HIS A 279 -0.62 -14.37 13.84
CA HIS A 279 0.64 -14.94 13.38
C HIS A 279 1.41 -15.52 14.57
N ASP A 280 1.55 -16.85 14.65
CA ASP A 280 2.16 -17.58 15.78
C ASP A 280 3.24 -18.58 15.31
N SER A 281 4.05 -18.16 14.32
CA SER A 281 5.10 -18.97 13.70
C SER A 281 6.20 -18.08 13.08
N ASP A 282 7.34 -18.65 12.69
CA ASP A 282 8.41 -17.97 11.95
C ASP A 282 8.24 -18.04 10.42
N ARG A 283 7.16 -18.67 9.95
CA ARG A 283 6.80 -18.78 8.52
C ARG A 283 6.39 -17.42 7.96
N THR A 284 6.78 -17.12 6.73
CA THR A 284 6.34 -15.91 6.04
C THR A 284 4.83 -15.97 5.76
N LEU A 285 4.11 -14.88 6.03
CA LEU A 285 2.69 -14.74 5.73
C LEU A 285 2.47 -13.70 4.63
N VAL A 286 1.68 -14.06 3.62
CA VAL A 286 1.22 -13.14 2.57
C VAL A 286 -0.31 -12.99 2.69
N LEU A 287 -0.77 -11.76 2.88
CA LEU A 287 -2.18 -11.40 2.93
C LEU A 287 -2.54 -10.59 1.68
N SER A 288 -3.46 -11.10 0.85
CA SER A 288 -3.72 -10.49 -0.47
C SER A 288 -5.21 -10.39 -0.83
N ASN A 289 -5.68 -9.19 -1.18
CA ASN A 289 -7.09 -8.94 -1.58
C ASN A 289 -8.06 -9.42 -0.50
N LEU A 290 -7.92 -8.84 0.69
CA LEU A 290 -8.66 -9.26 1.87
C LEU A 290 -9.43 -8.10 2.49
N PHE A 291 -10.54 -8.44 3.14
CA PHE A 291 -11.06 -7.68 4.27
C PHE A 291 -10.84 -8.53 5.51
N VAL A 292 -10.12 -8.02 6.53
CA VAL A 292 -9.91 -8.69 7.83
C VAL A 292 -10.43 -7.84 8.99
N SER A 293 -10.69 -8.42 10.18
CA SER A 293 -10.94 -7.60 11.39
C SER A 293 -9.60 -7.08 11.91
N ASP A 294 -8.92 -7.85 12.75
CA ASP A 294 -7.67 -7.41 13.37
C ASP A 294 -6.53 -8.37 13.03
N TYR A 295 -5.31 -7.84 12.93
CA TYR A 295 -4.10 -8.64 12.85
C TYR A 295 -3.26 -8.46 14.11
N SER A 296 -2.72 -9.55 14.61
CA SER A 296 -1.66 -9.54 15.62
C SER A 296 -0.66 -10.67 15.40
N ASN A 297 0.56 -10.50 15.91
CA ASN A 297 1.52 -11.58 16.02
C ASN A 297 1.88 -11.86 17.49
N THR A 298 2.17 -13.13 17.79
CA THR A 298 2.65 -13.54 19.11
C THR A 298 4.16 -13.34 19.20
N THR A 299 4.75 -13.61 20.37
CA THR A 299 6.22 -13.63 20.52
C THR A 299 6.91 -14.72 19.68
N GLN A 300 6.17 -15.73 19.21
CA GLN A 300 6.66 -16.74 18.26
C GLN A 300 6.42 -16.33 16.80
N GLY A 301 5.47 -15.40 16.57
CA GLY A 301 5.10 -14.85 15.29
C GLY A 301 6.14 -13.90 14.71
N THR A 302 7.35 -14.37 14.42
CA THR A 302 8.46 -13.53 13.93
C THR A 302 8.63 -13.61 12.42
N GLY A 303 7.84 -14.43 11.72
CA GLY A 303 7.92 -14.56 10.28
C GLY A 303 7.59 -13.26 9.56
N ASP A 304 8.19 -13.04 8.39
CA ASP A 304 7.93 -11.85 7.58
C ASP A 304 6.45 -11.74 7.18
N LEU A 305 5.93 -10.51 7.12
CA LEU A 305 4.55 -10.24 6.71
C LEU A 305 4.50 -9.38 5.44
N PHE A 306 3.81 -9.87 4.42
CA PHE A 306 3.51 -9.13 3.20
C PHE A 306 2.02 -8.84 3.12
N ILE A 307 1.66 -7.57 2.95
CA ILE A 307 0.27 -7.11 2.84
C ILE A 307 0.08 -6.50 1.46
N ARG A 308 -0.93 -6.97 0.73
CA ARG A 308 -1.21 -6.51 -0.63
C ARG A 308 -2.71 -6.33 -0.84
N ASP A 309 -3.17 -5.09 -0.94
CA ASP A 309 -4.58 -4.76 -1.18
C ASP A 309 -5.49 -5.29 -0.05
N VAL A 310 -5.36 -4.73 1.15
CA VAL A 310 -6.04 -5.25 2.36
C VAL A 310 -6.75 -4.15 3.15
N VAL A 311 -8.04 -4.38 3.40
CA VAL A 311 -8.86 -3.63 4.37
C VAL A 311 -8.81 -4.33 5.73
N SER A 312 -8.77 -3.56 6.81
CA SER A 312 -8.61 -4.07 8.18
C SER A 312 -9.22 -3.11 9.20
N ALA A 313 -9.39 -3.53 10.45
CA ALA A 313 -9.59 -2.63 11.59
C ALA A 313 -8.23 -2.19 12.17
N THR A 314 -7.51 -3.08 12.87
CA THR A 314 -6.22 -2.72 13.49
C THR A 314 -5.09 -3.73 13.23
N TRP A 315 -3.85 -3.24 13.30
CA TRP A 315 -2.61 -4.02 13.17
C TRP A 315 -1.77 -3.87 14.42
N GLN A 316 -1.48 -4.99 15.08
CA GLN A 316 -0.57 -5.09 16.22
C GLN A 316 0.67 -5.86 15.77
N ILE A 317 1.75 -5.14 15.48
CA ILE A 317 3.00 -5.69 14.95
C ILE A 317 4.05 -5.63 16.06
N GLN A 318 4.64 -6.77 16.40
CA GLN A 318 5.67 -6.89 17.43
C GLN A 318 6.93 -7.58 16.90
N ASN A 319 8.07 -6.89 16.87
CA ASN A 319 9.37 -7.42 16.46
C ASN A 319 9.35 -8.21 15.12
N GLN A 320 8.61 -7.70 14.14
CA GLN A 320 8.37 -8.36 12.85
C GLN A 320 8.75 -7.40 11.71
N ASN A 321 9.17 -7.95 10.56
CA ASN A 321 9.31 -7.18 9.33
C ASN A 321 8.02 -7.23 8.53
N VAL A 322 7.57 -6.07 8.07
CA VAL A 322 6.30 -5.91 7.37
C VAL A 322 6.49 -5.05 6.12
N TRP A 323 6.02 -5.55 4.97
CA TRP A 323 5.95 -4.81 3.72
C TRP A 323 4.49 -4.73 3.25
N ALA A 324 3.92 -3.52 3.28
CA ALA A 324 2.54 -3.30 2.88
C ALA A 324 2.45 -2.48 1.59
N ARG A 325 1.65 -2.96 0.64
CA ARG A 325 1.28 -2.28 -0.61
C ARG A 325 -0.23 -2.15 -0.64
N GLN A 326 -0.73 -0.92 -0.60
CA GLN A 326 -2.15 -0.64 -0.42
C GLN A 326 -2.67 -1.28 0.87
N ILE A 327 -2.67 -0.51 1.95
CA ILE A 327 -3.26 -0.90 3.24
C ILE A 327 -4.35 0.08 3.62
N ASN A 328 -5.48 -0.44 4.07
CA ASN A 328 -6.66 0.36 4.42
C ASN A 328 -7.22 0.00 5.81
N PRO A 329 -6.60 0.46 6.91
CA PRO A 329 -7.20 0.32 8.23
C PRO A 329 -8.37 1.28 8.43
N GLU A 330 -9.56 0.76 8.73
CA GLU A 330 -10.82 1.47 8.98
C GLU A 330 -11.50 0.95 10.27
N PRO A 331 -10.86 1.07 11.45
CA PRO A 331 -11.48 0.63 12.68
C PRO A 331 -12.63 1.56 13.07
N ASN A 332 -13.58 1.02 13.82
CA ASN A 332 -14.63 1.84 14.43
C ASN A 332 -14.06 2.69 15.58
N GLY A 333 -14.26 4.01 15.51
CA GLY A 333 -13.92 4.95 16.56
C GLY A 333 -12.45 5.37 16.58
N SER A 334 -12.12 6.27 17.52
CA SER A 334 -10.80 6.92 17.60
C SER A 334 -9.76 6.03 18.28
N VAL A 335 -9.20 5.08 17.52
CA VAL A 335 -8.18 4.13 17.99
C VAL A 335 -6.86 4.30 17.23
N THR A 336 -5.79 3.69 17.75
CA THR A 336 -4.55 3.53 17.00
C THR A 336 -4.69 2.41 15.98
N ARG A 337 -4.47 2.71 14.70
CA ARG A 337 -4.69 1.80 13.57
C ARG A 337 -3.57 0.79 13.43
N ILE A 338 -2.33 1.26 13.44
CA ILE A 338 -1.14 0.42 13.30
C ILE A 338 -0.22 0.70 14.47
N ILE A 339 0.13 -0.34 15.22
CA ILE A 339 1.18 -0.29 16.23
C ILE A 339 2.35 -1.11 15.72
N ASN A 340 3.50 -0.45 15.56
CA ASN A 340 4.79 -1.07 15.27
C ASN A 340 5.65 -1.06 16.55
N ASP A 341 5.66 -2.18 17.26
CA ASP A 341 6.40 -2.41 18.50
C ASP A 341 7.73 -3.14 18.19
N GLY A 342 8.82 -2.39 18.02
CA GLY A 342 10.16 -2.93 17.78
C GLY A 342 10.39 -3.57 16.40
N GLY A 343 9.42 -3.47 15.47
CA GLY A 343 9.52 -4.04 14.12
C GLY A 343 10.00 -3.06 13.05
N ASN A 344 10.16 -3.58 11.83
CA ASN A 344 10.41 -2.80 10.62
C ASN A 344 9.13 -2.77 9.78
N LEU A 345 8.56 -1.60 9.58
CA LEU A 345 7.31 -1.41 8.84
C LEU A 345 7.56 -0.51 7.64
N TRP A 346 7.58 -1.11 6.45
CA TRP A 346 7.61 -0.40 5.17
C TRP A 346 6.23 -0.41 4.53
N MET A 347 5.74 0.75 4.09
CA MET A 347 4.42 0.90 3.49
C MET A 347 4.46 1.76 2.24
N LEU A 348 3.79 1.31 1.18
CA LEU A 348 3.44 2.08 0.00
C LEU A 348 1.91 2.15 -0.11
N GLY A 349 1.36 3.36 0.02
CA GLY A 349 -0.06 3.61 -0.07
C GLY A 349 -0.85 3.16 1.16
N LEU A 350 -0.95 4.05 2.13
CA LEU A 350 -1.91 3.93 3.24
C LEU A 350 -3.17 4.74 2.91
N LYS A 351 -4.35 4.14 3.00
CA LYS A 351 -5.62 4.87 2.99
C LYS A 351 -6.32 4.68 4.32
N THR A 352 -7.00 5.69 4.82
CA THR A 352 -7.83 5.52 6.02
C THR A 352 -8.85 6.66 6.18
N GLU A 353 -9.78 6.53 7.12
CA GLU A 353 -10.86 7.49 7.38
C GLU A 353 -11.04 7.81 8.86
N ASP A 354 -11.56 8.99 9.18
CA ASP A 354 -11.89 9.46 10.55
C ASP A 354 -10.68 9.63 11.49
N GLU A 355 -10.91 10.25 12.65
CA GLU A 355 -9.85 10.50 13.63
C GLU A 355 -9.34 9.24 14.35
N GLY A 356 -8.05 9.24 14.67
CA GLY A 356 -7.33 8.14 15.32
C GLY A 356 -5.85 8.23 14.99
N THR A 357 -4.98 7.66 15.82
CA THR A 357 -3.54 7.60 15.46
C THR A 357 -3.35 6.59 14.33
N LEU A 358 -2.85 7.04 13.18
CA LEU A 358 -2.61 6.21 12.01
C LEU A 358 -1.53 5.18 12.28
N VAL A 359 -0.40 5.64 12.81
CA VAL A 359 0.73 4.78 13.14
C VAL A 359 1.35 5.22 14.46
N LYS A 360 1.59 4.24 15.34
CA LYS A 360 2.40 4.40 16.53
C LYS A 360 3.62 3.48 16.44
N THR A 361 4.81 4.05 16.46
CA THR A 361 6.09 3.32 16.46
C THR A 361 6.75 3.43 17.82
N ILE A 362 7.06 2.29 18.46
CA ILE A 362 7.63 2.23 19.81
C ILE A 362 8.75 1.21 19.93
N ASN A 363 9.47 1.27 21.07
CA ASN A 363 10.48 0.30 21.48
C ASN A 363 11.60 0.07 20.44
N GLY A 364 12.04 1.13 19.77
CA GLY A 364 13.09 1.08 18.76
C GLY A 364 12.63 0.61 17.39
N GLY A 365 11.31 0.52 17.17
CA GLY A 365 10.75 0.20 15.86
C GLY A 365 11.11 1.25 14.81
N GLN A 366 11.01 0.86 13.54
CA GLN A 366 11.25 1.71 12.38
C GLN A 366 10.04 1.66 11.46
N THR A 367 9.42 2.81 11.21
CA THR A 367 8.31 2.91 10.25
C THR A 367 8.64 3.88 9.14
N GLU A 368 8.47 3.41 7.91
CA GLU A 368 8.63 4.18 6.69
C GLU A 368 7.35 4.12 5.83
N LEU A 369 6.76 5.28 5.54
CA LEU A 369 5.53 5.39 4.75
C LEU A 369 5.73 6.24 3.50
N TYR A 370 5.53 5.63 2.34
CA TYR A 370 5.47 6.28 1.04
C TYR A 370 4.02 6.40 0.59
N GLY A 371 3.46 7.61 0.67
CA GLY A 371 2.10 7.89 0.24
C GLY A 371 1.04 7.51 1.28
N GLY A 372 0.36 8.50 1.84
CA GLY A 372 -0.74 8.30 2.78
C GLY A 372 -1.91 9.21 2.47
N TYR A 373 -3.14 8.68 2.47
CA TYR A 373 -4.35 9.42 2.25
C TYR A 373 -5.32 9.21 3.39
N MET A 374 -5.63 10.30 4.08
CA MET A 374 -6.57 10.30 5.19
C MET A 374 -7.76 11.17 4.84
N LEU A 375 -8.93 10.55 4.89
CA LEU A 375 -10.19 11.18 4.53
C LEU A 375 -11.05 11.41 5.77
N ASN A 376 -11.44 12.66 5.99
CA ASN A 376 -12.25 13.11 7.13
C ASN A 376 -11.58 12.87 8.50
N GLY A 377 -12.25 13.36 9.55
CA GLY A 377 -11.81 13.25 10.95
C GLY A 377 -11.65 14.60 11.63
N ASP A 378 -11.96 14.64 12.93
CA ASP A 378 -11.67 15.78 13.81
C ASP A 378 -10.80 15.34 14.98
N PHE A 379 -9.49 15.51 14.81
CA PHE A 379 -8.48 14.89 15.67
C PHE A 379 -8.39 15.54 17.05
N GLY A 380 -8.78 16.80 17.19
CA GLY A 380 -8.70 17.53 18.47
C GLY A 380 -7.27 17.55 19.04
N THR A 381 -6.94 16.61 19.93
CA THR A 381 -5.59 16.45 20.53
C THR A 381 -4.92 15.13 20.17
N ILE A 382 -5.50 14.34 19.28
CA ILE A 382 -4.98 13.04 18.85
C ILE A 382 -3.87 13.30 17.81
N PRO A 383 -2.63 12.84 18.05
CA PRO A 383 -1.60 12.86 17.01
C PRO A 383 -1.92 11.83 15.92
N ALA A 384 -1.76 12.21 14.65
CA ALA A 384 -1.89 11.25 13.56
C ALA A 384 -0.76 10.23 13.55
N PHE A 385 0.47 10.64 13.89
CA PHE A 385 1.62 9.76 14.02
C PHE A 385 2.26 9.93 15.40
N ILE A 386 2.68 8.82 16.00
CA ILE A 386 3.40 8.79 17.27
C ILE A 386 4.71 8.00 17.08
N SER A 387 5.83 8.57 17.51
CA SER A 387 7.12 7.86 17.62
C SER A 387 7.70 8.02 19.02
N GLU A 388 7.90 6.93 19.75
CA GLU A 388 8.49 6.96 21.11
C GLU A 388 9.79 6.15 21.11
N ASP A 389 10.91 6.85 21.30
CA ASP A 389 12.27 6.28 21.27
C ASP A 389 12.43 5.31 20.09
N SER A 390 11.95 5.75 18.92
CA SER A 390 11.83 4.98 17.68
C SER A 390 12.03 5.87 16.45
N SER A 391 12.12 5.26 15.27
CA SER A 391 12.28 5.99 14.00
C SER A 391 11.00 6.03 13.18
N LEU A 392 10.68 7.21 12.65
CA LEU A 392 9.56 7.42 11.72
C LEU A 392 9.99 8.33 10.57
N SER A 393 9.73 7.92 9.33
CA SER A 393 9.78 8.81 8.17
C SER A 393 8.58 8.60 7.26
N TYR A 394 8.03 9.67 6.71
CA TYR A 394 6.99 9.57 5.69
C TYR A 394 7.13 10.64 4.61
N ALA A 395 6.60 10.33 3.43
CA ALA A 395 6.49 11.26 2.32
C ALA A 395 5.14 11.11 1.60
N GLY A 396 4.58 12.21 1.10
CA GLY A 396 3.34 12.20 0.33
C GLY A 396 2.11 11.84 1.16
N VAL A 397 2.07 12.26 2.44
CA VAL A 397 0.91 12.07 3.31
C VAL A 397 0.02 13.30 3.25
N SER A 398 -1.28 13.09 2.97
CA SER A 398 -2.26 14.16 2.84
C SER A 398 -3.52 13.89 3.67
N PHE A 399 -4.10 14.97 4.17
CA PHE A 399 -5.39 15.00 4.86
C PHE A 399 -6.40 15.77 4.01
N ARG A 400 -7.57 15.16 3.79
CA ARG A 400 -8.68 15.82 3.10
C ARG A 400 -9.95 15.65 3.92
N SER A 401 -10.77 16.69 4.01
CA SER A 401 -12.12 16.60 4.58
C SER A 401 -13.12 17.30 3.68
N PHE A 402 -14.27 16.65 3.44
CA PHE A 402 -15.39 17.23 2.68
C PHE A 402 -16.52 17.75 3.59
N SER A 403 -16.52 17.35 4.87
CA SER A 403 -17.55 17.67 5.86
C SER A 403 -17.08 18.68 6.92
N GLY A 404 -15.84 19.17 6.81
CA GLY A 404 -15.17 19.87 7.90
C GLY A 404 -14.42 18.87 8.80
N GLY A 405 -13.27 19.27 9.30
CA GLY A 405 -12.38 18.40 10.06
C GLY A 405 -11.09 19.14 10.38
N SER A 406 -10.36 18.67 11.38
CA SER A 406 -9.12 19.29 11.79
C SER A 406 -8.10 18.25 12.19
N LEU A 407 -6.85 18.51 11.82
CA LEU A 407 -5.70 17.76 12.29
C LEU A 407 -4.65 18.76 12.77
N PRO A 408 -4.69 19.12 14.06
CA PRO A 408 -3.76 20.10 14.63
C PRO A 408 -2.42 19.48 15.06
N ILE A 409 -2.32 18.15 15.19
CA ILE A 409 -1.09 17.45 15.57
C ILE A 409 -0.80 16.34 14.55
N GLY A 410 0.17 16.59 13.67
CA GLY A 410 0.65 15.62 12.68
C GLY A 410 1.46 14.52 13.32
N VAL A 411 2.55 14.91 13.98
CA VAL A 411 3.48 13.99 14.62
C VAL A 411 3.66 14.40 16.08
N GLU A 412 3.64 13.41 16.97
CA GLU A 412 4.17 13.52 18.32
C GLU A 412 5.37 12.59 18.45
N GLU A 413 6.52 13.13 18.84
CA GLU A 413 7.76 12.38 18.97
C GLU A 413 8.30 12.52 20.39
N THR A 414 8.66 11.39 21.01
CA THR A 414 9.32 11.35 22.31
C THR A 414 10.72 10.78 22.16
N ARG A 415 11.73 11.53 22.61
CA ARG A 415 13.12 11.06 22.71
C ARG A 415 13.66 11.26 24.12
N ASN A 416 14.15 10.19 24.74
CA ASN A 416 14.76 10.22 26.07
C ASN A 416 13.87 10.95 27.12
N GLY A 417 12.55 10.72 27.07
CA GLY A 417 11.58 11.32 27.97
C GLY A 417 11.20 12.78 27.68
N VAL A 418 11.64 13.35 26.56
CA VAL A 418 11.21 14.68 26.07
C VAL A 418 10.26 14.48 24.90
N THR A 419 9.06 15.04 24.99
CA THR A 419 8.02 14.97 23.93
C THR A 419 7.87 16.31 23.24
N LEU A 420 7.83 16.28 21.91
CA LEU A 420 7.55 17.43 21.03
C LEU A 420 6.44 17.03 20.05
N SER A 421 5.74 18.03 19.50
CA SER A 421 4.68 17.78 18.54
C SER A 421 4.67 18.85 17.43
N THR A 422 4.30 18.44 16.22
CA THR A 422 4.14 19.37 15.10
C THR A 422 2.87 20.22 15.25
N GLN A 423 2.80 21.33 14.52
CA GLN A 423 1.58 22.12 14.37
C GLN A 423 0.94 21.79 13.02
N GLY A 424 0.08 20.78 13.01
CA GLY A 424 -0.55 20.22 11.82
C GLY A 424 0.23 19.06 11.19
N LEU A 425 -0.36 18.48 10.15
CA LEU A 425 0.24 17.45 9.32
C LEU A 425 1.07 18.09 8.21
N TYR A 426 2.38 17.85 8.26
CA TYR A 426 3.27 18.14 7.14
C TYR A 426 3.27 17.00 6.15
N GLN A 427 3.53 17.29 4.87
CA GLN A 427 3.53 16.30 3.79
C GLN A 427 4.76 15.37 3.82
N TYR A 428 5.88 15.87 4.37
CA TYR A 428 7.15 15.16 4.49
C TYR A 428 7.67 15.30 5.92
N TYR A 429 7.98 14.19 6.57
CA TYR A 429 8.49 14.17 7.94
C TYR A 429 9.58 13.12 8.10
N THR A 430 10.55 13.42 8.95
CA THR A 430 11.58 12.45 9.34
C THR A 430 12.03 12.70 10.79
N GLY A 431 12.01 11.63 11.57
CA GLY A 431 12.45 11.57 12.95
C GLY A 431 13.20 10.27 13.14
N ILE A 432 14.46 10.25 12.69
CA ILE A 432 15.33 9.07 12.72
C ILE A 432 16.25 9.18 13.93
N LEU A 433 16.41 8.06 14.64
CA LEU A 433 17.30 7.92 15.81
C LEU A 433 18.76 7.66 15.45
#